data_AF-A0A2V8LDZ7-F1
#
_entry.id   AF-A0A2V8LDZ7-F1
#
_cell.length_a   1.000
_cell.length_b   1.000
_cell.length_c   1.000
_cell.angle_alpha   90.00
_cell.angle_beta   90.00
_cell.angle_gamma   90.00
#
_symmetry.space_group_name_H-M   'P 1'
#
loop_
_entity.id
_entity.type
_entity.pdbx_description
1 polymer ?
#
loop_
_entity_poly.entity_id
_entity_poly.type
_entity_poly.pdbx_seq_one_letter_code
_entity_poly.pdbx_strand_id
1 'polypeptide(L)'
;MWGRMGDCSEGPPGTYYRQSNRQVNYFWNTYDQILLRPELINRFRDEAFKVVTVVGAKSLLTNEGIPDTVSASDHLPIVFALDLSEI
;
A
#
# COMPACT_ATOMS: atom_id res chain seq x y z
N MET A 1 1.09 8.19 9.20
CA MET A 1 1.82 7.68 8.02
C MET A 1 2.74 6.52 8.40
N TRP A 2 3.76 6.73 9.24
CA TRP A 2 4.66 5.66 9.71
C TRP A 2 3.98 4.52 10.47
N GLY A 3 2.92 4.82 11.24
CA GLY A 3 2.15 3.81 11.97
C GLY A 3 1.17 2.96 11.15
N ARG A 4 1.13 3.07 9.80
CA ARG A 4 0.16 2.37 8.93
C ARG A 4 0.77 1.73 7.67
N MET A 5 2.03 2.04 7.36
CA MET A 5 2.78 1.51 6.21
C MET A 5 4.17 1.05 6.69
N GLY A 6 4.18 0.25 7.76
CA GLY A 6 5.39 -0.14 8.48
C GLY A 6 5.08 -0.80 9.83
N ASP A 7 4.60 -0.03 10.81
CA ASP A 7 4.20 -0.59 12.12
C ASP A 7 2.76 -1.12 12.08
N CYS A 8 2.58 -2.41 12.37
CA CYS A 8 1.28 -3.08 12.51
C CYS A 8 0.35 -3.07 11.27
N SER A 9 0.88 -2.86 10.06
CA SER A 9 0.09 -2.92 8.83
C SER A 9 -0.16 -4.37 8.39
N GLU A 10 -1.40 -4.69 8.03
CA GLU A 10 -1.75 -5.96 7.39
C GLU A 10 -1.12 -6.01 5.99
N GLY A 11 -0.44 -7.11 5.68
CA GLY A 11 0.22 -7.30 4.39
C GLY A 11 1.70 -6.86 4.38
N PRO A 12 2.27 -6.54 3.21
CA PRO A 12 3.69 -6.21 3.08
C PRO A 12 4.01 -4.87 3.74
N PRO A 13 5.27 -4.65 4.18
CA PRO A 13 5.69 -3.46 4.91
C PRO A 13 5.83 -2.21 4.02
N GLY A 14 5.46 -2.30 2.74
CA GLY A 14 5.50 -1.18 1.80
C GLY A 14 4.71 -1.49 0.53
N THR A 15 4.70 -0.53 -0.40
CA THR A 15 3.99 -0.64 -1.68
C THR A 15 4.91 -1.05 -2.82
N TYR A 16 6.22 -0.90 -2.65
CA TYR A 16 7.21 -1.14 -3.70
C TYR A 16 8.34 -2.04 -3.21
N TYR A 17 8.64 -3.11 -3.95
CA TYR A 17 9.76 -4.00 -3.65
C TYR A 17 10.91 -3.77 -4.63
N ARG A 18 12.09 -3.45 -4.10
CA ARG A 18 13.31 -3.27 -4.87
C ARG A 18 14.49 -3.94 -4.22
N GLN A 19 14.95 -5.01 -4.83
CA GLN A 19 16.22 -5.63 -4.51
C GLN A 19 17.36 -4.90 -5.23
N SER A 20 18.45 -4.62 -4.52
CA SER A 20 19.68 -4.07 -5.11
C SER A 20 20.92 -4.69 -4.47
N ASN A 21 22.04 -4.60 -5.17
CA ASN A 21 23.35 -5.08 -4.71
C ASN A 21 24.10 -4.06 -3.83
N ARG A 22 23.40 -3.07 -3.28
CA ARG A 22 23.99 -2.04 -2.41
C ARG A 22 24.13 -2.57 -0.99
N GLN A 23 25.13 -2.06 -0.26
CA GLN A 23 25.37 -2.38 1.15
C GLN A 23 24.13 -2.14 2.02
N VAL A 24 23.38 -1.09 1.72
CA VAL A 24 22.08 -0.81 2.34
C VAL A 24 20.98 -1.14 1.33
N ASN A 25 20.14 -2.10 1.69
CA ASN A 25 18.98 -2.50 0.90
C ASN A 25 17.80 -2.82 1.83
N TYR A 26 16.76 -1.99 1.77
CA TYR A 26 15.56 -2.13 2.60
C TYR A 26 14.52 -3.09 2.00
N PHE A 27 14.70 -3.48 0.73
CA PHE A 27 13.77 -4.28 -0.06
C PHE A 27 12.41 -3.60 -0.26
N TRP A 28 11.59 -3.51 0.78
CA TRP A 28 10.31 -2.83 0.76
C TRP A 28 10.46 -1.33 0.99
N ASN A 29 9.71 -0.55 0.22
CA ASN A 29 9.65 0.90 0.29
C ASN A 29 8.20 1.37 0.21
N THR A 30 7.93 2.53 0.80
CA THR A 30 6.62 3.17 0.82
C THR A 30 6.70 4.51 0.11
N TYR A 31 6.58 4.49 -1.21
CA TYR A 31 6.63 5.71 -2.03
C TYR A 31 5.24 6.27 -2.31
N ASP A 32 4.23 5.41 -2.37
CA ASP A 32 2.86 5.79 -2.66
C ASP A 32 2.17 6.35 -1.42
N GLN A 33 1.57 7.54 -1.54
CA GLN A 33 0.98 8.27 -0.42
C GLN A 33 -0.32 8.95 -0.85
N ILE A 34 -1.25 9.07 0.10
CA ILE A 34 -2.47 9.86 -0.05
C ILE A 34 -2.35 11.07 0.87
N LEU A 35 -2.40 12.26 0.28
CA LEU A 35 -2.42 13.52 1.02
C LEU A 35 -3.84 14.07 1.02
N LEU A 36 -4.42 14.21 2.21
CA LEU A 36 -5.77 14.74 2.38
C LEU A 36 -5.73 16.19 2.86
N ARG A 37 -6.69 16.99 2.40
CA ARG A 37 -6.95 18.30 3.01
C ARG A 37 -7.36 18.11 4.46
N PRO A 38 -6.96 19.01 5.39
CA PRO A 38 -7.34 18.90 6.80
C PRO A 38 -8.85 18.77 7.02
N GLU A 39 -9.66 19.48 6.23
CA GLU A 39 -11.13 19.42 6.29
C GLU A 39 -11.73 18.03 5.96
N LEU A 40 -10.95 17.14 5.33
CA LEU A 40 -11.37 15.79 4.97
C LEU A 40 -10.91 14.74 5.99
N ILE A 41 -10.14 15.10 7.02
CA ILE A 41 -9.54 14.12 7.93
C ILE A 41 -10.59 13.34 8.72
N ASN A 42 -11.65 14.02 9.18
CA ASN A 42 -12.75 13.41 9.92
C ASN A 42 -13.64 12.52 9.04
N ARG A 43 -13.46 12.58 7.72
CA ARG A 43 -14.19 11.78 6.73
C ARG A 43 -13.38 10.55 6.31
N PHE A 44 -12.13 10.43 6.75
CA PHE A 44 -11.28 9.29 6.42
C PHE A 44 -11.72 8.03 7.17
N ARG A 45 -11.96 6.95 6.43
CA ARG A 45 -12.30 5.65 7.01
C ARG A 45 -11.04 4.82 7.19
N ASP A 46 -10.49 4.88 8.39
CA ASP A 46 -9.26 4.18 8.78
C ASP A 46 -9.33 2.67 8.51
N GLU A 47 -10.48 2.04 8.74
CA GLU A 47 -10.72 0.62 8.54
C GLU A 47 -10.74 0.19 7.06
N ALA A 48 -10.94 1.15 6.15
CA ALA A 48 -10.93 0.90 4.71
C ALA A 48 -9.53 1.07 4.10
N PHE A 49 -8.57 1.64 4.85
CA PHE A 49 -7.22 1.87 4.38
C PHE A 49 -6.40 0.58 4.36
N LYS A 50 -5.90 0.19 3.18
CA LYS A 50 -5.04 -0.99 3.03
C LYS A 50 -4.17 -0.95 1.78
N VAL A 51 -3.06 -1.68 1.86
CA VAL A 51 -2.26 -2.08 0.69
C VAL A 51 -2.89 -3.35 0.12
N VAL A 52 -3.22 -3.35 -1.18
CA VAL A 52 -3.92 -4.46 -1.83
C VAL A 52 -2.91 -5.44 -2.42
N THR A 53 -3.01 -6.71 -2.02
CA THR A 53 -2.20 -7.82 -2.57
C THR A 53 -3.02 -8.81 -3.40
N VAL A 54 -4.35 -8.71 -3.37
CA VAL A 54 -5.26 -9.61 -4.09
C VAL A 54 -6.44 -8.82 -4.66
N VAL A 55 -6.79 -9.09 -5.92
CA VAL A 55 -7.97 -8.54 -6.60
C VAL A 55 -8.84 -9.69 -7.11
N GLY A 56 -10.03 -9.85 -6.52
CA GLY A 56 -10.87 -11.02 -6.78
C GLY A 56 -10.14 -12.31 -6.40
N ALA A 57 -9.95 -13.21 -7.36
CA ALA A 57 -9.18 -14.45 -7.17
C ALA A 57 -7.70 -14.33 -7.59
N LYS A 58 -7.25 -13.16 -8.07
CA LYS A 58 -5.89 -12.97 -8.61
C LYS A 58 -4.98 -12.31 -7.56
N SER A 59 -3.86 -12.96 -7.25
CA SER A 59 -2.76 -12.36 -6.48
C SER A 59 -2.04 -11.30 -7.32
N LEU A 60 -1.65 -10.20 -6.69
CA LEU A 60 -0.73 -9.19 -7.22
C LEU A 60 0.73 -9.47 -6.82
N LEU A 61 0.95 -10.52 -6.02
CA LEU A 61 2.25 -10.99 -5.61
C LEU A 61 2.62 -12.29 -6.34
N THR A 62 3.92 -12.47 -6.56
CA THR A 62 4.51 -13.75 -6.97
C THR A 62 4.45 -14.76 -5.81
N ASN A 63 4.84 -16.01 -6.08
CA ASN A 63 4.92 -17.06 -5.05
C ASN A 63 5.94 -16.73 -3.95
N GLU A 64 6.90 -15.85 -4.23
CA GLU A 64 7.90 -15.34 -3.31
C GLU A 64 7.39 -14.17 -2.44
N GLY A 65 6.13 -13.76 -2.65
CA GLY A 65 5.49 -12.72 -1.84
C GLY A 65 5.90 -11.28 -2.20
N ILE A 66 6.49 -11.07 -3.38
CA ILE A 66 6.87 -9.75 -3.91
C ILE A 66 5.94 -9.35 -5.07
N PRO A 67 5.83 -8.06 -5.45
CA PRO A 67 4.98 -7.62 -6.55
C PRO A 67 5.26 -8.36 -7.87
N ASP A 68 4.21 -8.89 -8.48
CA ASP A 68 4.29 -9.54 -9.78
C ASP A 68 4.30 -8.48 -10.90
N THR A 69 5.50 -8.10 -11.30
CA THR A 69 5.73 -7.10 -12.35
C THR A 69 5.40 -7.59 -13.75
N VAL A 70 5.26 -8.90 -13.95
CA VAL A 70 4.95 -9.51 -15.25
C VAL A 70 3.45 -9.45 -15.49
N SER A 71 2.65 -9.79 -14.48
CA SER A 71 1.19 -9.86 -14.61
C SER A 71 0.45 -8.63 -14.09
N ALA A 72 1.14 -7.71 -13.41
CA ALA A 72 0.60 -6.48 -12.84
C ALA A 72 1.63 -5.33 -12.86
N SER A 73 2.09 -4.86 -11.70
CA SER A 73 2.96 -3.69 -11.54
C SER A 73 4.00 -3.99 -10.45
N ASP A 74 5.12 -3.26 -10.49
CA ASP A 74 6.12 -3.20 -9.43
C ASP A 74 5.66 -2.44 -8.18
N HIS A 75 4.54 -1.72 -8.27
CA HIS A 75 3.86 -1.08 -7.14
C HIS A 75 2.54 -1.81 -6.80
N LEU A 76 2.28 -1.93 -5.49
CA LEU A 76 1.01 -2.40 -4.96
C LEU A 76 0.02 -1.25 -4.81
N PRO A 77 -1.25 -1.44 -5.19
CA PRO A 77 -2.27 -0.41 -5.01
C PRO A 77 -2.51 -0.12 -3.53
N ILE A 78 -2.70 1.16 -3.21
CA ILE A 78 -3.28 1.60 -1.94
C ILE A 78 -4.74 1.95 -2.14
N VAL A 79 -5.60 1.46 -1.24
CA VAL A 79 -7.03 1.77 -1.24
C VAL A 79 -7.38 2.49 0.04
N PHE A 80 -8.26 3.47 -0.07
CA PHE A 80 -8.83 4.21 1.04
C PHE A 80 -10.27 4.60 0.71
N ALA A 81 -11.03 5.02 1.72
CA ALA A 81 -12.36 5.56 1.53
C ALA A 81 -12.55 6.87 2.30
N LEU A 82 -13.38 7.74 1.73
CA LEU A 82 -13.88 8.95 2.37
C LEU A 82 -15.39 8.87 2.45
N ASP A 83 -15.96 9.35 3.55
CA ASP A 83 -17.39 9.56 3.67
C ASP A 83 -17.80 10.94 3.16
N LEU A 84 -18.59 10.95 2.08
CA LEU A 84 -19.06 12.16 1.40
C LEU A 84 -20.57 12.37 1.53
N SER A 85 -21.28 11.60 2.37
CA SER A 85 -22.76 11.58 2.37
C SER A 85 -23.46 12.86 2.84
N GLU A 86 -22.72 13.93 3.14
CA GLU A 86 -23.23 15.26 3.46
C GLU A 86 -22.32 16.33 2.83
N ILE A 87 -22.49 16.56 1.53
CA ILE A 87 -22.01 17.76 0.82
C ILE A 87 -23.23 18.59 0.44
#